data_AF-A0A7Z7FPS5-F1
#
_entry.id   AF-A0A7Z7FPS5-F1
#
_cell.length_a   1.000
_cell.length_b   1.000
_cell.length_c   1.000
_cell.angle_alpha   90.00
_cell.angle_beta   90.00
_cell.angle_gamma   90.00
#
_symmetry.space_group_name_H-M   'P 1'
#
loop_
_entity.id
_entity.type
_entity.pdbx_description
1 polymer ?
#
loop_
_entity_poly.entity_id
_entity_poly.type
_entity_poly.pdbx_seq_one_letter_code
_entity_poly.pdbx_strand_id
1 'polypeptide(L)'
;MRKQLTAAAIATCLALVAVGALAGTVDVDYRNATFRIDNEDVKLSNVERAVHAAPGSATQHVTRVFGKPVDGRLDSKPAAAIFLADEPGGSGIFSYVALALSDCSKTNAVLLGDRIMPRSIVFHGRSIVVTYLDRKPDEPMAATPKVKKSVTLGFGSKTCQLAK
;
A
#
# COMPACT_ATOMS: atom_id res chain seq x y z
N MET A 1 -70.64 12.91 -34.87
CA MET A 1 -70.27 12.67 -33.44
C MET A 1 -70.09 11.17 -33.21
N ARG A 2 -68.87 10.73 -32.85
CA ARG A 2 -68.45 9.43 -32.25
C ARG A 2 -66.96 9.24 -32.61
N LYS A 3 -66.08 9.90 -31.86
CA LYS A 3 -65.23 9.37 -30.77
C LYS A 3 -64.22 8.33 -31.26
N GLN A 4 -62.99 8.80 -31.48
CA GLN A 4 -61.81 7.95 -31.53
C GLN A 4 -61.49 7.44 -30.12
N LEU A 5 -61.13 6.17 -30.01
CA LEU A 5 -60.66 5.54 -28.77
C LEU A 5 -59.18 5.20 -28.96
N THR A 6 -58.35 5.93 -28.23
CA THR A 6 -56.91 5.75 -28.05
C THR A 6 -56.64 4.47 -27.26
N ALA A 7 -55.76 3.61 -27.78
CA ALA A 7 -55.18 2.51 -27.01
C ALA A 7 -53.92 3.00 -26.29
N ALA A 8 -53.94 3.01 -24.96
CA ALA A 8 -52.79 3.31 -24.12
C ALA A 8 -51.95 2.04 -23.93
N ALA A 9 -50.69 2.09 -24.32
CA ALA A 9 -49.72 1.03 -24.03
C ALA A 9 -49.19 1.19 -22.59
N ILE A 10 -49.43 0.19 -21.75
CA ILE A 10 -48.88 0.11 -20.39
C ILE A 10 -47.50 -0.55 -20.50
N ALA A 11 -46.43 0.25 -20.39
CA ALA A 11 -45.07 -0.26 -20.26
C ALA A 11 -44.76 -0.42 -18.76
N THR A 12 -44.72 -1.66 -18.27
CA THR A 12 -44.28 -1.98 -16.92
C THR A 12 -42.76 -1.86 -16.85
N CYS A 13 -42.27 -0.81 -16.19
CA CYS A 13 -40.85 -0.61 -15.96
C CYS A 13 -40.43 -1.39 -14.70
N LEU A 14 -39.74 -2.51 -14.88
CA LEU A 14 -39.11 -3.26 -13.79
C LEU A 14 -37.81 -2.54 -13.42
N ALA A 15 -37.85 -1.71 -12.37
CA ALA A 15 -36.66 -1.02 -11.88
C ALA A 15 -35.75 -2.01 -11.12
N LEU A 16 -34.64 -2.38 -11.75
CA LEU A 16 -33.54 -3.11 -11.11
C LEU A 16 -32.81 -2.15 -10.17
N VAL A 17 -33.04 -2.26 -8.86
CA VAL A 17 -32.28 -1.47 -7.86
C VAL A 17 -30.89 -2.10 -7.74
N ALA A 18 -29.91 -1.52 -8.43
CA ALA A 18 -28.51 -1.79 -8.15
C ALA A 18 -28.18 -1.18 -6.78
N VAL A 19 -28.09 -2.03 -5.75
CA VAL A 19 -27.53 -1.63 -4.45
C VAL A 19 -26.02 -1.48 -4.66
N GLY A 20 -25.61 -0.30 -5.12
CA GLY A 20 -24.20 0.10 -5.11
C GLY A 20 -23.75 0.16 -3.66
N ALA A 21 -22.93 -0.80 -3.24
CA ALA A 21 -22.20 -0.69 -1.98
C ALA A 21 -21.35 0.60 -2.06
N LEU A 22 -21.77 1.65 -1.35
CA LEU A 22 -20.92 2.80 -1.11
C LEU A 22 -19.75 2.34 -0.24
N ALA A 23 -18.70 1.85 -0.89
CA ALA A 23 -17.39 1.79 -0.28
C ALA A 23 -16.93 3.24 -0.10
N GLY A 24 -17.31 3.85 1.02
CA GLY A 24 -16.71 5.10 1.45
C GLY A 24 -15.21 4.94 1.44
N THR A 25 -14.52 5.70 0.58
CA THR A 25 -13.07 5.77 0.54
C THR A 25 -12.62 6.49 1.80
N VAL A 26 -12.40 5.73 2.87
CA VAL A 26 -11.66 6.26 4.01
C VAL A 26 -10.23 6.40 3.53
N ASP A 27 -9.83 7.64 3.23
CA ASP A 27 -8.44 8.00 2.94
C ASP A 27 -7.64 7.83 4.22
N VAL A 28 -6.84 6.77 4.28
CA VAL A 28 -5.93 6.55 5.40
C VAL A 28 -4.70 7.42 5.18
N ASP A 29 -4.37 8.29 6.14
CA ASP A 29 -3.23 9.20 6.02
C ASP A 29 -1.88 8.46 6.14
N TYR A 30 -1.47 7.83 5.04
CA TYR A 30 -0.16 7.21 4.91
C TYR A 30 0.96 8.24 4.76
N ARG A 31 0.64 9.50 4.43
CA ARG A 31 1.62 10.54 4.10
C ARG A 31 2.32 11.07 5.34
N ASN A 32 1.65 11.00 6.49
CA ASN A 32 2.19 11.43 7.79
C ASN A 32 2.24 10.28 8.82
N ALA A 33 2.08 9.04 8.35
CA ALA A 33 2.11 7.85 9.18
C ALA A 33 3.50 7.59 9.76
N THR A 34 3.53 6.81 10.85
CA THR A 34 4.76 6.31 11.47
C THR A 34 4.88 4.81 11.20
N PHE A 35 6.07 4.36 10.81
CA PHE A 35 6.38 2.96 10.56
C PHE A 35 7.57 2.52 11.40
N ARG A 36 7.57 1.25 11.82
CA ARG A 36 8.73 0.61 12.43
C ARG A 36 9.59 0.01 11.32
N ILE A 37 10.77 0.58 11.08
CA ILE A 37 11.78 0.00 10.20
C ILE A 37 12.90 -0.50 11.11
N ASP A 38 13.15 -1.80 11.10
CA ASP A 38 14.01 -2.47 12.08
C ASP A 38 13.61 -2.10 13.53
N ASN A 39 14.48 -1.37 14.24
CA ASN A 39 14.25 -0.91 15.61
C ASN A 39 13.95 0.59 15.72
N GLU A 40 13.76 1.28 14.60
CA GLU A 40 13.52 2.72 14.53
C GLU A 40 12.06 3.04 14.18
N ASP A 41 11.47 4.01 14.89
CA ASP A 41 10.19 4.60 14.50
C ASP A 41 10.44 5.73 13.47
N VAL A 42 10.08 5.48 12.22
CA VAL A 42 10.21 6.43 11.12
C VAL A 42 8.87 7.13 10.90
N LYS A 43 8.78 8.40 11.28
CA LYS A 43 7.62 9.25 10.99
C LYS A 43 7.82 10.01 9.69
N LEU A 44 6.90 9.82 8.74
CA LEU A 44 6.88 10.59 7.51
C LEU A 44 6.28 11.99 7.73
N SER A 45 6.72 12.93 6.90
CA SER A 45 6.16 14.26 6.74
C SER A 45 5.91 14.46 5.24
N ASN A 46 4.65 14.41 4.82
CA ASN A 46 4.27 14.47 3.41
C ASN A 46 5.05 13.45 2.55
N VAL A 47 4.88 12.16 2.86
CA VAL A 47 5.45 10.97 2.18
C VAL A 47 6.95 10.71 2.33
N GLU A 48 7.68 11.56 3.05
CA GLU A 48 9.13 11.42 3.20
C GLU A 48 9.59 11.77 4.62
N ARG A 49 10.70 11.17 5.04
CA ARG A 49 11.48 11.53 6.21
C ARG A 49 12.93 11.65 5.78
N ALA A 50 13.59 12.76 6.11
CA ALA A 50 15.01 12.98 5.85
C ALA A 50 15.68 13.54 7.11
N VAL A 51 16.75 12.88 7.56
CA VAL A 51 17.59 13.34 8.69
C VAL A 51 19.07 13.09 8.38
N HIS A 52 19.99 13.65 9.16
CA HIS A 52 21.40 13.28 9.04
C HIS A 52 21.62 11.79 9.34
N ALA A 53 22.36 11.09 8.47
CA ALA A 53 22.63 9.65 8.60
C ALA A 53 23.46 9.30 9.86
N ALA A 54 24.20 10.26 10.39
CA ALA A 54 24.92 10.18 11.65
C ALA A 54 25.10 11.59 12.22
N PRO A 55 25.42 11.76 13.53
CA PRO A 55 25.73 13.06 14.10
C PRO A 55 26.82 13.79 13.31
N GLY A 56 26.50 14.98 12.79
CA GLY A 56 27.43 15.78 11.97
C GLY A 56 27.64 15.30 10.53
N SER A 57 26.93 14.27 10.06
CA SER A 57 27.06 13.78 8.69
C SER A 57 26.49 14.77 7.66
N ALA A 58 27.23 15.00 6.57
CA ALA A 58 26.70 15.70 5.40
C ALA A 58 25.70 14.85 4.61
N THR A 59 25.68 13.53 4.85
CA THR A 59 24.77 12.60 4.17
C THR A 59 23.46 12.46 4.93
N GLN A 60 22.36 12.30 4.20
CA GLN A 60 21.02 12.11 4.77
C GLN A 60 20.64 10.61 4.80
N HIS A 61 19.93 10.22 5.85
CA HIS A 61 19.10 9.03 5.89
C HIS A 61 17.69 9.41 5.45
N VAL A 62 17.29 8.95 4.27
CA VAL A 62 16.00 9.27 3.65
C VAL A 62 15.12 8.02 3.61
N THR A 63 13.91 8.13 4.13
CA THR A 63 12.86 7.13 3.97
C THR A 63 11.69 7.77 3.23
N ARG A 64 11.23 7.19 2.13
CA ARG A 64 10.18 7.78 1.29
C ARG A 64 9.20 6.75 0.73
N VAL A 65 7.95 7.16 0.60
CA VAL A 65 6.95 6.38 -0.17
C VAL A 65 7.31 6.44 -1.64
N PHE A 66 7.22 5.31 -2.33
CA PHE A 66 7.39 5.26 -3.78
C PHE A 66 6.33 4.41 -4.47
N GLY A 67 6.01 4.77 -5.71
CA GLY A 67 4.83 4.24 -6.40
C GLY A 67 3.51 4.83 -5.87
N LYS A 68 2.40 4.20 -6.25
CA LYS A 68 1.07 4.60 -5.76
C LYS A 68 0.70 3.76 -4.53
N PRO A 69 0.07 4.35 -3.50
CA PRO A 69 -0.53 3.56 -2.44
C PRO A 69 -1.62 2.65 -3.02
N VAL A 70 -1.86 1.53 -2.36
CA VAL A 70 -3.01 0.66 -2.64
C VAL A 70 -3.94 0.73 -1.45
N ASP A 71 -5.14 1.27 -1.67
CA ASP A 71 -6.17 1.31 -0.65
C ASP A 71 -6.91 -0.04 -0.60
N GLY A 72 -7.31 -0.42 0.60
CA GLY A 72 -8.02 -1.66 0.82
C GLY A 72 -8.60 -1.76 2.22
N ARG A 73 -8.92 -2.99 2.60
CA ARG A 73 -9.39 -3.29 3.95
C ARG A 73 -8.71 -4.53 4.50
N LEU A 74 -8.37 -4.50 5.78
CA LEU A 74 -7.92 -5.63 6.57
C LEU A 74 -8.86 -5.79 7.75
N ASP A 75 -9.46 -6.97 7.94
CA ASP A 75 -10.49 -7.18 8.98
C ASP A 75 -11.61 -6.14 8.92
N SER A 76 -12.06 -5.80 7.70
CA SER A 76 -13.06 -4.75 7.46
C SER A 76 -12.67 -3.37 7.96
N LYS A 77 -11.39 -3.09 8.24
CA LYS A 77 -10.86 -1.76 8.59
C LYS A 77 -10.13 -1.14 7.39
N PRO A 78 -10.33 0.15 7.10
CA PRO A 78 -9.59 0.83 6.04
C PRO A 78 -8.09 0.76 6.27
N ALA A 79 -7.35 0.49 5.21
CA ALA A 79 -5.89 0.46 5.22
C ALA A 79 -5.34 0.98 3.90
N ALA A 80 -4.18 1.63 3.96
CA ALA A 80 -3.38 1.97 2.78
C ALA A 80 -2.08 1.18 2.85
N ALA A 81 -1.82 0.35 1.84
CA ALA A 81 -0.56 -0.36 1.69
C ALA A 81 0.39 0.45 0.80
N ILE A 82 1.64 0.58 1.22
CA ILE A 82 2.64 1.40 0.55
C ILE A 82 3.97 0.67 0.41
N PHE A 83 4.72 1.02 -0.63
CA PHE A 83 6.14 0.69 -0.71
C PHE A 83 6.97 1.84 -0.13
N LEU A 84 7.98 1.50 0.67
CA LEU A 84 8.93 2.45 1.26
C LEU A 84 10.34 2.16 0.74
N ALA A 85 11.04 3.19 0.28
CA ALA A 85 12.45 3.14 -0.03
C ALA A 85 13.22 3.79 1.13
N ASP A 86 14.23 3.09 1.64
CA ASP A 86 15.08 3.54 2.73
C ASP A 86 16.54 3.62 2.27
N GLU A 87 17.11 4.81 2.42
CA GLU A 87 18.45 5.19 1.98
C GLU A 87 19.23 5.66 3.21
N PRO A 88 19.95 4.78 3.93
CA PRO A 88 20.60 5.12 5.20
C PRO A 88 21.85 6.00 5.06
N GLY A 89 22.06 6.61 3.88
CA GLY A 89 23.25 7.39 3.56
C GLY A 89 24.44 6.59 3.01
N GLY A 90 24.23 5.32 2.65
CA GLY A 90 25.18 4.49 1.90
C GLY A 90 24.83 4.41 0.41
N SER A 91 25.32 3.36 -0.25
CA SER A 91 24.98 3.04 -1.66
C SER A 91 23.76 2.13 -1.83
N GLY A 92 23.24 1.58 -0.71
CA GLY A 92 22.07 0.71 -0.69
C GLY A 92 20.77 1.49 -0.70
N ILE A 93 19.74 0.93 -1.34
CA ILE A 93 18.36 1.43 -1.25
C ILE A 93 17.49 0.24 -0.87
N PHE A 94 17.09 0.17 0.39
CA PHE A 94 16.32 -0.95 0.90
C PHE A 94 14.83 -0.69 0.69
N SER A 95 14.14 -1.63 0.05
CA SER A 95 12.71 -1.52 -0.24
C SER A 95 11.90 -2.35 0.75
N TYR A 96 10.87 -1.73 1.31
CA TYR A 96 9.95 -2.33 2.25
C TYR A 96 8.50 -2.21 1.77
N VAL A 97 7.61 -2.97 2.39
CA VAL A 97 6.17 -2.76 2.34
C VAL A 97 5.64 -2.50 3.75
N ALA A 98 4.70 -1.58 3.89
CA ALA A 98 4.05 -1.26 5.16
C ALA A 98 2.55 -0.98 4.98
N LEU A 99 1.83 -0.92 6.09
CA LEU A 99 0.41 -0.58 6.14
C LEU A 99 0.19 0.65 7.02
N ALA A 100 -0.45 1.68 6.48
CA ALA A 100 -1.09 2.69 7.30
C ALA A 100 -2.53 2.22 7.62
N LEU A 101 -2.94 2.34 8.88
CA LEU A 101 -4.32 2.07 9.33
C LEU A 101 -4.77 3.19 10.28
N SER A 102 -6.06 3.48 10.31
CA SER A 102 -6.63 4.53 11.18
C SER A 102 -6.58 4.20 12.67
N ASP A 103 -6.52 2.92 13.03
CA ASP A 103 -6.61 2.43 14.40
C ASP A 103 -5.28 1.88 14.95
N CYS A 104 -4.20 1.99 14.17
CA CYS A 104 -2.84 1.65 14.57
C CYS A 104 -1.98 2.92 14.53
N SER A 105 -1.30 3.24 15.63
CA SER A 105 -0.37 4.38 15.65
C SER A 105 0.86 4.16 14.76
N LYS A 106 1.25 2.90 14.56
CA LYS A 106 2.30 2.46 13.63
C LYS A 106 2.18 0.97 13.31
N THR A 107 2.75 0.58 12.18
CA THR A 107 2.98 -0.83 11.80
C THR A 107 4.45 -1.04 11.47
N ASN A 108 4.92 -2.29 11.45
CA ASN A 108 6.24 -2.58 10.88
C ASN A 108 6.24 -2.50 9.36
N ALA A 109 7.38 -2.07 8.84
CA ALA A 109 7.76 -2.24 7.46
C ALA A 109 8.46 -3.60 7.30
N VAL A 110 8.03 -4.40 6.33
CA VAL A 110 8.65 -5.70 6.02
C VAL A 110 9.62 -5.53 4.87
N LEU A 111 10.89 -5.90 5.08
CA LEU A 111 11.93 -5.83 4.06
C LEU A 111 11.60 -6.77 2.89
N LEU A 112 11.63 -6.21 1.69
CA LEU A 112 11.48 -6.93 0.42
C LEU A 112 12.84 -7.24 -0.20
N GLY A 113 13.79 -6.29 -0.15
CA GLY A 113 15.15 -6.45 -0.70
C GLY A 113 15.86 -5.12 -0.99
N ASP A 114 17.06 -5.17 -1.58
CA ASP A 114 17.83 -4.00 -2.02
C ASP A 114 17.58 -3.71 -3.51
N ARG A 115 17.14 -2.47 -3.80
CA ARG A 115 16.84 -1.95 -5.15
C ARG A 115 15.98 -2.89 -5.98
N ILE A 116 14.89 -3.40 -5.41
CA ILE A 116 13.89 -4.20 -6.15
C ILE A 116 13.03 -3.30 -7.05
N MET A 117 12.26 -3.91 -7.96
CA MET A 117 11.26 -3.20 -8.75
C MET A 117 9.84 -3.62 -8.32
N PRO A 118 9.06 -2.76 -7.64
CA PRO A 118 7.71 -3.11 -7.21
C PRO A 118 6.78 -3.38 -8.39
N ARG A 119 5.78 -4.23 -8.16
CA ARG A 119 4.79 -4.57 -9.20
C ARG A 119 3.36 -4.38 -8.71
N SER A 120 2.98 -5.04 -7.61
CA SER A 120 1.61 -4.92 -7.09
C SER A 120 1.52 -5.20 -5.59
N ILE A 121 0.47 -4.67 -4.98
CA ILE A 121 -0.04 -5.09 -3.68
C ILE A 121 -1.51 -5.45 -3.88
N VAL A 122 -1.95 -6.59 -3.35
CA VAL A 122 -3.35 -7.01 -3.40
C VAL A 122 -3.79 -7.39 -2.00
N PHE A 123 -4.93 -6.85 -1.56
CA PHE A 123 -5.54 -7.22 -0.28
C PHE A 123 -6.31 -8.54 -0.42
N HIS A 124 -6.10 -9.45 0.52
CA HIS A 124 -6.75 -10.76 0.60
C HIS A 124 -7.23 -11.03 2.04
N GLY A 125 -8.41 -10.51 2.38
CA GLY A 125 -9.01 -10.70 3.71
C GLY A 125 -8.18 -10.07 4.83
N ARG A 126 -7.31 -10.87 5.46
CA ARG A 126 -6.42 -10.45 6.57
C ARG A 126 -4.95 -10.38 6.17
N SER A 127 -4.65 -10.55 4.89
CA SER A 127 -3.29 -10.47 4.39
C SER A 127 -3.20 -9.56 3.18
N ILE A 128 -1.96 -9.20 2.83
CA ILE A 128 -1.62 -8.62 1.55
C ILE A 128 -0.70 -9.56 0.78
N VAL A 129 -0.88 -9.65 -0.53
CA VAL A 129 0.05 -10.31 -1.43
C VAL A 129 0.82 -9.23 -2.18
N VAL A 130 2.13 -9.24 -1.98
CA VAL A 130 3.04 -8.26 -2.57
C VAL A 130 3.82 -8.95 -3.67
N THR A 131 3.92 -8.32 -4.84
CA THR A 131 4.76 -8.80 -5.94
C THR A 131 5.76 -7.73 -6.35
N TYR A 132 6.98 -8.19 -6.65
CA TYR A 132 8.10 -7.35 -7.05
C TYR A 132 9.04 -8.15 -7.96
N LEU A 133 9.91 -7.46 -8.70
CA LEU A 133 11.03 -8.09 -9.40
C LEU A 133 12.30 -7.86 -8.61
N ASP A 134 13.11 -8.91 -8.57
CA ASP A 134 14.43 -8.95 -7.95
C ASP A 134 15.47 -9.41 -8.99
N ARG A 135 16.72 -9.47 -8.56
CA ARG A 135 17.84 -9.98 -9.34
C ARG A 135 18.08 -11.46 -9.01
N LYS A 136 18.84 -12.11 -9.88
CA LYS A 136 19.47 -13.39 -9.51
C LYS A 136 20.60 -13.13 -8.50
N PRO A 137 20.97 -14.11 -7.66
CA PRO A 137 22.02 -13.94 -6.66
C PRO A 137 23.39 -13.49 -7.21
N ASP A 138 23.67 -13.79 -8.48
CA ASP A 138 24.93 -13.51 -9.18
C ASP A 138 24.88 -12.25 -10.07
N GLU A 139 23.73 -11.60 -10.19
CA GLU A 139 23.59 -10.39 -11.00
C GLU A 139 24.10 -9.15 -10.23
N PRO A 140 24.85 -8.24 -10.90
CA PRO A 140 25.34 -7.03 -10.24
C PRO A 140 24.18 -6.12 -9.86
N MET A 141 24.34 -5.29 -8.83
CA MET A 141 23.26 -4.40 -8.37
C MET A 141 22.86 -3.30 -9.37
N ALA A 142 23.72 -3.04 -10.37
CA ALA A 142 23.43 -2.19 -11.51
C ALA A 142 22.49 -2.85 -12.54
N ALA A 143 22.34 -4.18 -12.52
CA ALA A 143 21.43 -4.88 -13.42
C ALA A 143 19.97 -4.57 -13.06
N THR A 144 19.15 -4.44 -14.10
CA THR A 144 17.70 -4.28 -13.95
C THR A 144 17.08 -5.56 -13.35
N PRO A 145 16.31 -5.47 -12.25
CA PRO A 145 15.59 -6.62 -11.69
C PRO A 145 14.61 -7.27 -12.69
N LYS A 146 14.65 -8.60 -12.82
CA LYS A 146 13.83 -9.38 -13.78
C LYS A 146 13.17 -10.61 -13.18
N VAL A 147 13.65 -11.10 -12.04
CA VAL A 147 13.14 -12.31 -11.39
C VAL A 147 11.89 -11.97 -10.59
N LYS A 148 10.72 -12.47 -10.99
CA LYS A 148 9.48 -12.26 -10.25
C LYS A 148 9.54 -12.93 -8.88
N LYS A 149 9.21 -12.18 -7.84
CA LYS A 149 9.03 -12.64 -6.46
C LYS A 149 7.65 -12.27 -5.96
N SER A 150 7.17 -13.01 -4.97
CA SER A 150 5.95 -12.69 -4.24
C SER A 150 6.09 -13.09 -2.79
N VAL A 151 5.47 -12.30 -1.90
CA VAL A 151 5.35 -12.60 -0.49
C VAL A 151 3.92 -12.34 -0.05
N THR A 152 3.37 -13.24 0.76
CA THR A 152 2.09 -13.03 1.46
C THR A 152 2.42 -12.57 2.87
N LEU A 153 1.77 -11.50 3.33
CA LEU A 153 1.97 -10.95 4.67
C LEU A 153 0.63 -10.87 5.39
N GLY A 154 0.49 -11.62 6.47
CA GLY A 154 -0.68 -11.57 7.35
C GLY A 154 -0.63 -10.38 8.30
N PHE A 155 -1.80 -9.80 8.60
CA PHE A 155 -1.94 -8.70 9.54
C PHE A 155 -2.44 -9.17 10.91
N GLY A 156 -1.64 -8.91 11.94
CA GLY A 156 -2.00 -9.11 13.34
C GLY A 156 -2.74 -7.89 13.88
N SER A 157 -4.07 -7.91 13.88
CA SER A 157 -4.90 -6.77 14.34
C SER A 157 -4.71 -6.39 15.81
N LYS A 158 -4.24 -7.33 16.65
CA LYS A 158 -3.89 -7.05 18.07
C LYS A 158 -2.52 -6.40 18.23
N THR A 159 -1.59 -6.67 17.31
CA THR A 159 -0.19 -6.22 17.39
C THR A 159 0.11 -5.06 16.44
N CYS A 160 -0.79 -4.78 15.50
CA CYS A 160 -0.57 -3.87 14.38
C CYS A 160 0.69 -4.24 13.56
N GLN A 161 0.98 -5.53 13.40
CA GLN A 161 2.17 -5.99 12.67
C GLN A 161 1.81 -6.83 11.45
N LEU A 162 2.62 -6.70 10.40
CA LEU A 162 2.75 -7.61 9.27
C LEU A 162 3.71 -8.74 9.62
N ALA A 163 3.32 -9.97 9.32
CA ALA A 163 4.15 -11.17 9.44
C ALA A 163 4.05 -12.04 8.19
N LYS A 164 5.12 -12.75 7.85
CA LYS A 164 5.13 -13.75 6.77
C LYS A 164 4.37 -15.00 7.17
#